data_AF-A0A261AV50-F1
#
_entry.id   AF-A0A261AV50-F1
#
_cell.length_a   1.000
_cell.length_b   1.000
_cell.length_c   1.000
_cell.angle_alpha   90.00
_cell.angle_beta   90.00
_cell.angle_gamma   90.00
#
_symmetry.space_group_name_H-M   'P 1'
#
loop_
_entity.id
_entity.type
_entity.pdbx_description
1 polymer ?
#
loop_
_entity_poly.entity_id
_entity_poly.type
_entity_poly.pdbx_seq_one_letter_code
_entity_poly.pdbx_strand_id
1 'polypeptide(L)'
;MTTGSNDFYYSNKYEDDEYEYRHVHVTKDIAKLIPKNRLMSETEWRSLGIQQSPGWIHYMIHGPERHVLLFRRALEKATTSKTGVRGGGNPVGVR
;
A
#
# COMPACT_ATOMS: atom_id res chain seq x y z
N MET A 1 -5.09 6.10 15.16
CA MET A 1 -3.66 6.44 14.96
C MET A 1 -2.85 5.57 15.89
N THR A 2 -1.75 5.02 15.40
CA THR A 2 -0.87 4.15 16.20
C THR A 2 0.58 4.52 15.92
N THR A 3 1.31 4.86 16.97
CA THR A 3 2.78 4.92 16.92
C THR A 3 3.30 3.50 16.97
N GLY A 4 4.06 3.08 15.96
CA GLY A 4 4.71 1.78 15.96
C GLY A 4 5.91 1.75 16.92
N SER A 5 6.48 0.57 17.16
CA SER A 5 7.71 0.39 17.96
C SER A 5 8.94 1.13 17.42
N ASN A 6 8.86 1.65 16.20
CA ASN A 6 9.94 2.32 15.47
C ASN A 6 9.78 3.85 15.48
N ASP A 7 8.95 4.40 16.37
CA ASP A 7 8.54 5.82 16.43
C ASP A 7 7.89 6.34 15.13
N PHE A 8 7.50 5.44 14.24
CA PHE A 8 6.77 5.79 13.02
C PHE A 8 5.30 5.97 13.35
N TYR A 9 4.70 6.99 12.76
CA TYR A 9 3.29 7.27 12.90
C TYR A 9 2.53 6.77 11.66
N TYR A 10 1.46 6.02 11.88
CA TYR A 10 0.59 5.50 10.84
C TYR A 10 -0.78 6.17 10.94
N SER A 11 -1.20 6.83 9.86
CA SER A 11 -2.49 7.50 9.81
C SER A 11 -3.65 6.50 9.86
N ASN A 12 -4.83 7.01 10.24
CA ASN A 12 -6.07 6.31 9.91
C ASN A 12 -6.16 6.15 8.39
N LYS A 13 -6.86 5.10 7.96
CA LYS A 13 -7.09 4.86 6.54
C LYS A 13 -8.28 5.68 6.08
N TYR A 14 -8.26 6.04 4.81
CA TYR A 14 -9.36 6.71 4.12
C TYR A 14 -9.43 6.14 2.70
N GLU A 15 -10.59 6.17 2.07
CA GLU A 15 -10.81 5.51 0.78
C GLU A 15 -11.60 6.40 -0.17
N ASP A 16 -11.40 6.16 -1.46
CA ASP A 16 -12.32 6.56 -2.52
C ASP A 16 -12.97 5.29 -3.12
N ASP A 17 -13.61 5.40 -4.29
CA ASP A 17 -14.29 4.28 -4.93
C ASP A 17 -13.35 3.18 -5.44
N GLU A 18 -12.05 3.47 -5.62
CA GLU A 18 -11.07 2.57 -6.25
C GLU A 18 -9.98 2.11 -5.28
N TYR A 19 -9.54 2.97 -4.35
CA TYR A 19 -8.36 2.75 -3.51
C TYR A 19 -8.60 3.09 -2.04
N GLU A 20 -7.91 2.34 -1.19
CA GLU A 20 -7.66 2.67 0.22
C GLU A 20 -6.30 3.39 0.33
N TYR A 21 -6.23 4.43 1.13
CA TYR A 21 -5.08 5.31 1.31
C TYR A 21 -4.66 5.40 2.78
N ARG A 22 -3.36 5.67 2.98
CA ARG A 22 -2.77 5.97 4.29
C ARG A 22 -1.47 6.73 4.07
N HIS A 23 -1.10 7.57 5.03
CA HIS A 23 0.25 8.12 5.10
C HIS A 23 1.02 7.60 6.32
N VAL A 24 2.32 7.44 6.15
CA VAL A 24 3.26 7.04 7.22
C VAL A 24 4.25 8.17 7.42
N HIS A 25 4.39 8.63 8.66
CA HIS A 25 5.41 9.58 9.05
C HIS A 25 6.58 8.80 9.61
N VAL A 26 7.72 8.89 8.94
CA VAL A 26 8.98 8.29 9.41
C VAL A 26 9.81 9.33 10.16
N THR A 27 10.82 8.87 10.89
CA THR A 27 11.78 9.78 11.53
C THR A 27 12.60 10.54 10.48
N LYS A 28 13.15 11.70 10.88
CA LYS A 28 13.98 12.53 9.99
C LYS A 28 15.22 11.79 9.48
N ASP A 29 15.76 10.85 10.25
CA ASP A 29 16.94 10.08 9.84
C ASP A 29 16.60 9.06 8.76
N ILE A 30 15.47 8.39 8.88
CA ILE A 30 14.97 7.48 7.83
C ILE A 30 14.61 8.27 6.57
N ALA A 31 14.05 9.47 6.72
CA ALA A 31 13.74 10.34 5.58
C ALA A 31 14.95 10.69 4.70
N LYS A 32 16.17 10.71 5.27
CA LYS A 32 17.41 10.95 4.52
C LYS A 32 17.78 9.78 3.59
N LEU A 33 17.33 8.56 3.92
CA LEU A 33 17.60 7.34 3.15
C LEU A 33 16.61 7.15 1.98
N ILE A 34 15.49 7.88 1.98
CA ILE A 34 14.44 7.74 0.98
C ILE A 34 14.88 8.36 -0.36
N PRO A 35 14.76 7.63 -1.50
CA PRO A 35 15.08 8.15 -2.83
C PRO A 35 14.32 9.44 -3.17
N LYS A 36 15.02 10.45 -3.71
CA LYS A 36 14.44 11.79 -3.99
C LYS A 36 13.66 11.87 -5.30
N ASN A 37 14.07 11.08 -6.29
CA ASN A 37 13.64 11.17 -7.67
C ASN A 37 12.77 9.99 -8.13
N ARG A 38 12.48 9.03 -7.25
CA ARG A 38 11.67 7.85 -7.59
C ARG A 38 10.88 7.32 -6.39
N LEU A 39 9.84 6.58 -6.70
CA LEU A 39 9.06 5.81 -5.72
C LEU A 39 9.84 4.58 -5.25
N MET A 40 9.40 4.02 -4.13
CA MET A 40 9.99 2.83 -3.51
C MET A 40 9.13 1.61 -3.78
N SER A 41 9.77 0.48 -4.08
CA SER A 41 9.11 -0.83 -4.12
C SER A 41 8.73 -1.32 -2.72
N GLU A 42 7.89 -2.35 -2.66
CA GLU A 42 7.51 -2.98 -1.37
C GLU A 42 8.71 -3.43 -0.55
N THR A 43 9.68 -4.07 -1.19
CA THR A 43 10.90 -4.51 -0.53
C THR A 43 11.67 -3.33 0.06
N GLU A 44 11.81 -2.24 -0.69
CA GLU A 44 12.61 -1.08 -0.26
C GLU A 44 12.01 -0.38 0.96
N TRP A 45 10.69 -0.09 0.95
CA TRP A 45 10.09 0.58 2.09
C TRP A 45 9.97 -0.35 3.32
N ARG A 46 9.85 -1.66 3.13
CA ARG A 46 9.93 -2.65 4.23
C ARG A 46 11.33 -2.70 4.84
N SER A 47 12.38 -2.62 4.03
CA SER A 47 13.77 -2.55 4.52
C SER A 47 14.05 -1.31 5.36
N LEU A 48 13.29 -0.22 5.20
CA LEU A 48 13.34 0.97 6.06
C LEU A 48 12.57 0.81 7.38
N GLY A 49 11.99 -0.36 7.64
CA GLY A 49 11.26 -0.66 8.87
C GLY A 49 9.78 -0.26 8.86
N ILE A 50 9.24 0.14 7.70
CA ILE A 50 7.80 0.41 7.55
C ILE A 50 7.07 -0.93 7.50
N GLN A 51 6.09 -1.11 8.38
CA GLN A 51 5.34 -2.35 8.51
C GLN A 51 3.86 -2.08 8.26
N GLN A 52 3.33 -2.69 7.19
CA GLN A 52 1.93 -2.63 6.83
C GLN A 52 1.49 -3.99 6.28
N SER A 53 0.18 -4.22 6.19
CA SER A 53 -0.38 -5.41 5.54
C SER A 53 0.01 -5.47 4.04
N PRO A 54 -0.21 -6.59 3.34
CA PRO A 54 0.17 -6.71 1.93
C PRO A 54 -0.62 -5.76 0.99
N GLY A 55 0.00 -5.41 -0.15
CA GLY A 55 -0.65 -4.72 -1.27
C GLY A 55 -0.57 -3.19 -1.26
N TRP A 56 0.11 -2.58 -0.29
CA TRP A 56 0.33 -1.13 -0.26
C TRP A 56 1.44 -0.71 -1.23
N ILE A 57 1.15 0.33 -2.02
CA ILE A 57 2.04 0.89 -3.03
C ILE A 57 2.37 2.34 -2.64
N HIS A 58 3.66 2.68 -2.57
CA HIS A 58 4.11 4.06 -2.46
C HIS A 58 3.86 4.74 -3.81
N TYR A 59 2.85 5.61 -3.89
CA TYR A 59 2.33 6.09 -5.17
C TYR A 59 2.68 7.53 -5.51
N MET A 60 3.09 8.33 -4.52
CA MET A 60 3.40 9.73 -4.71
C MET A 60 4.48 10.18 -3.72
N ILE A 61 5.42 10.99 -4.22
CA ILE A 61 6.40 11.67 -3.40
C ILE A 61 5.81 13.00 -2.92
N HIS A 62 5.75 13.20 -1.61
CA HIS A 62 5.42 14.50 -1.05
C HIS A 62 6.70 15.37 -0.97
N GLY A 63 6.76 16.40 -1.82
CA GLY A 63 7.93 17.28 -1.97
C GLY A 63 8.27 18.10 -0.71
N PRO A 64 7.29 18.82 -0.12
CA PRO A 64 7.53 19.65 1.06
C PRO A 64 7.96 18.85 2.30
N GLU A 65 7.23 17.78 2.63
CA GLU A 65 7.51 16.96 3.82
C GLU A 65 7.97 15.55 3.42
N ARG A 66 9.28 15.41 3.18
CA ARG A 66 9.92 14.15 2.75
C ARG A 66 9.80 12.98 3.74
N HIS A 67 9.49 13.28 4.99
CA HIS A 67 9.27 12.28 6.04
C HIS A 67 7.83 11.74 6.03
N VAL A 68 6.96 12.27 5.17
CA VAL A 68 5.60 11.79 4.96
C VAL A 68 5.56 10.93 3.68
N LEU A 69 5.30 9.65 3.84
CA LEU A 69 5.18 8.68 2.76
C LEU A 69 3.72 8.36 2.48
N LEU A 70 3.33 8.44 1.21
CA LEU A 70 1.95 8.26 0.76
C LEU A 70 1.76 6.88 0.15
N PHE A 71 0.85 6.08 0.71
CA PHE A 71 0.55 4.74 0.25
C PHE A 71 -0.90 4.64 -0.23
N ARG A 72 -1.12 3.81 -1.26
CA ARG A 72 -2.45 3.38 -1.70
C ARG A 72 -2.50 1.87 -1.94
N ARG A 73 -3.68 1.27 -1.85
CA ARG A 73 -3.94 -0.13 -2.20
C ARG A 73 -5.31 -0.23 -2.86
N ALA A 74 -5.44 -1.04 -3.91
CA ALA A 74 -6.72 -1.25 -4.56
C ALA A 74 -7.73 -1.95 -3.63
N LEU A 75 -8.99 -1.53 -3.67
CA LEU A 75 -10.08 -2.20 -2.97
C LEU A 75 -10.41 -3.54 -3.66
N GLU A 76 -10.91 -4.52 -2.90
CA GLU A 76 -11.31 -5.83 -3.45
C GLU A 76 -12.39 -5.72 -4.55
N LYS A 77 -13.22 -4.68 -4.47
CA LYS A 77 -14.22 -4.38 -5.50
C LYS A 77 -13.57 -3.95 -6.82
N ALA A 78 -12.46 -3.21 -6.76
CA ALA A 78 -11.74 -2.73 -7.93
C ALA A 78 -11.00 -3.85 -8.68
N THR A 79 -10.59 -4.94 -8.00
CA THR A 79 -9.88 -6.07 -8.64
C THR A 79 -10.81 -7.08 -9.31
N THR A 80 -12.11 -7.06 -8.99
CA THR A 80 -13.10 -7.99 -9.58
C THR A 80 -13.46 -7.64 -11.04
N SER A 81 -13.17 -6.43 -11.50
CA SER A 81 -13.47 -6.00 -12.89
C SER A 81 -12.45 -6.47 -13.94
N LYS A 82 -11.41 -7.25 -13.58
CA LYS A 82 -10.40 -7.78 -14.53
C LYS A 82 -10.04 -9.27 -14.40
N THR A 83 -10.94 -10.11 -13.86
CA THR A 83 -10.78 -11.58 -13.94
C THR A 83 -12.08 -12.25 -14.38
N GLY A 84 -12.50 -11.97 -15.61
CA GLY A 84 -13.43 -12.84 -16.34
C GLY A 84 -12.67 -14.06 -16.86
N VAL A 85 -12.71 -15.16 -16.10
CA VAL A 85 -12.96 -16.56 -16.53
C VAL A 85 -12.78 -17.40 -15.26
N ARG A 86 -13.86 -17.60 -14.50
CA ARG A 86 -13.98 -18.75 -13.59
C ARG A 86 -14.54 -19.89 -14.45
N GLY A 87 -13.68 -20.83 -14.84
CA GLY A 87 -14.08 -22.09 -15.44
C GLY A 87 -14.86 -22.91 -14.41
N GLY A 88 -16.17 -22.74 -14.36
CA GLY A 88 -17.10 -23.60 -13.63
C GLY A 88 -17.42 -24.82 -14.47
N GLY A 89 -16.60 -25.87 -14.36
CA GLY A 89 -16.97 -27.18 -14.88
C GLY A 89 -18.03 -27.81 -13.99
N ASN A 90 -19.28 -27.82 -14.44
CA ASN A 90 -20.32 -28.70 -13.92
C ASN A 90 -20.16 -30.08 -14.58
N PRO A 91 -19.95 -31.19 -13.85
CA PRO A 91 -20.17 -32.50 -14.44
C PRO A 91 -21.68 -32.74 -14.53
N VAL A 92 -22.21 -32.59 -15.75
CA VAL A 92 -23.56 -33.05 -16.13
C VAL A 92 -23.53 -34.58 -16.17
N GLY A 93 -24.48 -35.21 -15.48
CA GLY A 93 -24.57 -36.65 -15.31
C GLY A 93 -24.71 -37.45 -16.62
N VAL A 94 -24.29 -38.71 -16.53
CA VAL A 94 -24.69 -39.78 -17.45
C VAL A 94 -25.28 -40.91 -16.60
N ARG A 95 -26.45 -41.35 -17.06
CA ARG A 95 -27.31 -42.47 -16.64
C ARG A 95 -26.64 -43.65 -15.93
#